data_AF-A0A0J7KXE2-F1
#
_entry.id   AF-A0A0J7KXE2-F1
#
_cell.length_a   1.000
_cell.length_b   1.000
_cell.length_c   1.000
_cell.angle_alpha   90.00
_cell.angle_beta   90.00
_cell.angle_gamma   90.00
#
_symmetry.space_group_name_H-M   'P 1'
#
loop_
_entity.id
_entity.type
_entity.pdbx_description
1 polymer ?
#
loop_
_entity_poly.entity_id
_entity_poly.type
_entity_poly.pdbx_seq_one_letter_code
_entity_poly.pdbx_strand_id
1 'polypeptide(L)'
;MTTLLAAVRNRFQEDKTESTVEQCISLLLNKRQSYRDIKACNKTYYGDVGKTYDLELHRPKEDKVPYICKLTFNAPGDNFGDIVQLTFDSFTLGKFVSFTAEGCPDGSLQISEAQRPDVGGLWCGTSWGPAIYYSETPSVSIILKLLRLSKDQTGFNFDFRMAYKMIRKSDAVVRYGNPFVGR
;
A
#
# COMPACT_ATOMS: atom_id res chain seq x y z
N MET A 1 32.25 14.38 65.21
CA MET A 1 32.51 15.29 64.07
C MET A 1 33.10 14.47 62.93
N THR A 2 32.63 14.38 61.69
CA THR A 2 31.53 15.00 60.93
C THR A 2 31.52 14.29 59.56
N THR A 3 30.38 13.67 59.20
CA THR A 3 29.71 13.64 57.88
C THR A 3 30.39 13.17 56.57
N LEU A 4 29.64 12.31 55.86
CA LEU A 4 29.55 12.11 54.39
C LEU A 4 29.72 13.40 53.57
N LEU A 5 30.34 13.33 52.37
CA LEU A 5 29.80 13.97 51.15
C LEU A 5 30.56 13.55 49.86
N ALA A 6 29.77 13.32 48.82
CA ALA A 6 30.15 12.89 47.48
C ALA A 6 30.79 14.00 46.62
N ALA A 7 31.63 13.60 45.66
CA ALA A 7 31.77 14.26 44.35
C ALA A 7 32.54 13.36 43.37
N VAL A 8 31.83 12.49 42.65
CA VAL A 8 32.28 11.99 41.35
C VAL A 8 32.33 13.19 40.42
N ARG A 9 33.54 13.62 40.07
CA ARG A 9 33.76 14.75 39.18
C ARG A 9 33.40 14.35 37.76
N ASN A 10 32.32 14.93 37.24
CA ASN A 10 31.96 14.96 35.83
C ASN A 10 33.18 15.23 34.94
N ARG A 11 33.40 14.35 33.96
CA ARG A 11 33.82 14.72 32.61
C ARG A 11 33.04 13.87 31.61
N PHE A 12 31.86 14.38 31.29
CA PHE A 12 31.18 14.10 30.03
C PHE A 12 31.78 15.03 28.95
N GLN A 13 31.70 14.56 27.70
CA GLN A 13 31.93 15.23 26.42
C GLN A 13 33.30 15.09 25.74
N GLU A 14 33.19 14.87 24.41
CA GLU A 14 34.19 14.53 23.37
C GLU A 14 34.35 13.01 23.22
N ASP A 15 33.57 12.30 22.39
CA ASP A 15 33.54 12.45 20.94
C ASP A 15 32.26 11.80 20.32
N LYS A 16 31.30 12.60 19.81
CA LYS A 16 30.04 12.11 19.19
C LYS A 16 29.49 13.10 18.14
N THR A 17 30.30 13.50 17.17
CA THR A 17 29.86 14.41 16.10
C THR A 17 29.95 13.84 14.69
N GLU A 18 30.64 12.72 14.50
CA GLU A 18 30.82 12.12 13.17
C GLU A 18 29.73 11.08 12.82
N SER A 19 29.09 10.44 13.81
CA SER A 19 28.06 9.40 13.55
C SER A 19 26.68 9.94 13.13
N THR A 20 26.37 11.21 13.42
CA THR A 20 25.04 11.79 13.18
C THR A 20 24.88 12.31 11.74
N VAL A 21 25.98 12.79 11.13
CA VAL A 21 25.96 13.37 9.78
C VAL A 21 25.88 12.26 8.72
N GLU A 22 26.69 11.21 8.84
CA GLU A 22 26.59 10.04 7.95
C GLU A 22 25.21 9.38 8.05
N GLN A 23 24.67 9.19 9.25
CA GLN A 23 23.30 8.69 9.44
C GLN A 23 22.26 9.58 8.76
N CYS A 24 22.37 10.91 8.88
CA CYS A 24 21.47 11.84 8.20
C CYS A 24 21.59 11.76 6.67
N ILE A 25 22.80 11.67 6.13
CA ILE A 25 23.04 11.53 4.69
C ILE A 25 22.47 10.21 4.17
N SER A 26 22.71 9.09 4.86
CA SER A 26 22.12 7.79 4.54
C SER A 26 20.60 7.82 4.59
N LEU A 27 20.01 8.48 5.60
CA LEU A 27 18.56 8.68 5.70
C LEU A 27 18.00 9.50 4.53
N LEU A 28 18.68 10.58 4.13
CA LEU A 28 18.26 11.43 3.00
C LEU A 28 18.43 10.73 1.64
N LEU A 29 19.49 9.94 1.47
CA LEU A 29 19.71 9.12 0.27
C LEU A 29 18.67 8.00 0.18
N ASN A 30 18.36 7.32 1.28
CA ASN A 30 17.28 6.33 1.36
C ASN A 30 15.92 6.97 1.07
N LYS A 31 15.65 8.18 1.60
CA LYS A 31 14.43 8.93 1.33
C LYS A 31 14.32 9.36 -0.13
N ARG A 32 15.43 9.76 -0.77
CA ARG A 32 15.48 10.06 -2.21
C ARG A 32 15.30 8.82 -3.08
N GLN A 33 15.88 7.68 -2.70
CA GLN A 33 15.73 6.42 -3.41
C GLN A 33 14.29 5.91 -3.32
N SER A 34 13.71 5.86 -2.11
CA SER A 34 12.30 5.54 -1.87
C SER A 34 11.38 6.46 -2.68
N TYR A 35 11.67 7.77 -2.76
CA TYR A 35 10.92 8.72 -3.61
C TYR A 35 11.00 8.42 -5.12
N ARG A 36 12.14 7.91 -5.62
CA ARG A 36 12.27 7.49 -7.02
C ARG A 36 11.54 6.18 -7.30
N ASP A 37 11.59 5.23 -6.37
CA ASP A 37 10.90 3.95 -6.49
C ASP A 37 9.37 4.14 -6.42
N ILE A 38 8.89 5.08 -5.59
CA ILE A 38 7.50 5.57 -5.60
C ILE A 38 7.10 6.10 -6.99
N LYS A 39 7.95 6.90 -7.63
CA LYS A 39 7.65 7.44 -8.97
C LYS A 39 7.59 6.38 -10.06
N ALA A 40 8.35 5.28 -9.94
CA ALA A 40 8.42 4.27 -10.97
C ALA A 40 7.19 3.36 -11.02
N CYS A 41 6.60 3.04 -9.86
CA CYS A 41 5.47 2.12 -9.80
C CYS A 41 4.11 2.84 -9.77
N ASN A 42 4.07 4.12 -9.38
CA ASN A 42 2.85 4.90 -9.38
C ASN A 42 2.29 4.99 -10.80
N LYS A 43 1.10 4.43 -11.01
CA LYS A 43 0.51 4.34 -12.34
C LYS A 43 -1.00 4.52 -12.27
N THR A 44 -1.51 5.22 -13.27
CA THR A 44 -2.95 5.35 -13.49
C THR A 44 -3.35 4.43 -14.64
N TYR A 45 -4.37 3.62 -14.40
CA TYR A 45 -4.92 2.65 -15.32
C TYR A 45 -6.30 3.08 -15.80
N TYR A 46 -6.54 2.77 -17.07
CA TYR A 46 -7.80 2.90 -17.77
C TYR A 46 -8.13 1.55 -18.39
N GLY A 47 -9.37 1.37 -18.83
CA GLY A 47 -9.79 0.16 -19.52
C GLY A 47 -11.09 0.38 -20.26
N ASP A 48 -11.32 -0.43 -21.28
CA ASP A 48 -12.59 -0.46 -21.99
C ASP A 48 -13.62 -1.24 -21.15
N VAL A 49 -14.88 -0.82 -21.23
CA VAL A 49 -15.98 -1.54 -20.58
C VAL A 49 -16.05 -2.99 -21.07
N GLY A 50 -16.22 -3.92 -20.13
CA GLY A 50 -16.43 -5.33 -20.44
C GLY A 50 -15.14 -6.15 -20.54
N LYS A 51 -13.97 -5.51 -20.69
CA LYS A 51 -12.66 -6.18 -20.69
C LYS A 51 -12.09 -6.30 -19.28
N THR A 52 -11.39 -7.41 -19.04
CA THR A 52 -10.65 -7.67 -17.82
C THR A 52 -9.16 -7.50 -18.11
N TYR A 53 -8.45 -6.83 -17.21
CA TYR A 53 -7.03 -6.55 -17.32
C TYR A 53 -6.30 -7.10 -16.10
N ASP A 54 -5.31 -7.96 -16.34
CA ASP A 54 -4.47 -8.51 -15.28
C ASP A 54 -3.30 -7.57 -14.95
N LEU A 55 -2.95 -7.52 -13.68
CA LEU A 55 -1.90 -6.69 -13.12
C LEU A 55 -1.13 -7.49 -12.08
N GLU A 56 0.20 -7.49 -12.24
CA GLU A 56 1.12 -8.07 -11.28
C GLU A 56 2.14 -7.03 -10.88
N LEU A 57 2.42 -6.94 -9.57
CA LEU A 57 3.54 -6.14 -9.09
C LEU A 57 4.73 -7.05 -8.85
N HIS A 58 5.86 -6.68 -9.42
CA HIS A 58 7.10 -7.38 -9.14
C HIS A 58 7.60 -7.06 -7.74
N ARG A 59 8.17 -8.09 -7.10
CA ARG A 59 8.81 -7.98 -5.81
C ARG A 59 9.93 -6.93 -5.83
N PRO A 60 9.88 -5.91 -4.95
CA PRO A 60 11.00 -4.99 -4.79
C PRO A 60 12.21 -5.71 -4.16
N LYS A 61 13.42 -5.24 -4.45
CA LYS A 61 14.64 -5.77 -3.83
C LYS A 61 14.74 -5.36 -2.35
N GLU A 62 15.50 -6.12 -1.56
CA GLU A 62 15.68 -5.88 -0.11
C GLU A 62 16.31 -4.51 0.18
N ASP A 63 17.16 -3.98 -0.71
CA ASP A 63 17.75 -2.64 -0.61
C ASP A 63 16.80 -1.49 -1.05
N LYS A 64 15.58 -1.83 -1.51
CA LYS A 64 14.60 -0.88 -2.06
C LYS A 64 13.35 -0.71 -1.18
N VAL A 65 13.38 -1.25 0.04
CA VAL A 65 12.35 -0.96 1.05
C VAL A 65 12.73 0.29 1.86
N PRO A 66 11.77 1.15 2.28
CA PRO A 66 10.34 1.01 2.09
C PRO A 66 9.88 1.29 0.66
N TYR A 67 9.10 0.35 0.13
CA TYR A 67 8.49 0.41 -1.20
C TYR A 67 7.03 0.83 -1.06
N ILE A 68 6.67 1.99 -1.60
CA ILE A 68 5.30 2.52 -1.56
C ILE A 68 4.82 2.69 -2.98
N CYS A 69 3.66 2.12 -3.28
CA CYS A 69 3.10 2.12 -4.62
C CYS A 69 1.64 2.51 -4.64
N LYS A 70 1.32 3.57 -5.40
CA LYS A 70 -0.05 4.02 -5.62
C LYS A 70 -0.49 3.68 -7.04
N LEU A 71 -1.41 2.73 -7.16
CA LEU A 71 -2.09 2.43 -8.42
C LEU A 71 -3.46 3.09 -8.40
N THR A 72 -3.77 3.87 -9.43
CA THR A 72 -5.05 4.58 -9.56
C THR A 72 -5.81 4.00 -10.75
N PHE A 73 -7.10 3.76 -10.60
CA PHE A 73 -7.97 3.23 -11.64
C PHE A 73 -9.09 4.23 -11.89
N ASN A 74 -9.23 4.64 -13.14
CA ASN A 74 -10.17 5.67 -13.55
C ASN A 74 -11.18 5.12 -14.55
N ALA A 75 -12.46 5.28 -14.22
CA ALA A 75 -13.63 4.99 -15.04
C ALA A 75 -14.39 6.31 -15.30
N PRO A 76 -13.89 7.17 -16.22
CA PRO A 76 -14.42 8.53 -16.43
C PRO A 76 -15.81 8.61 -17.07
N GLY A 77 -16.43 7.48 -17.44
CA GLY A 77 -17.71 7.41 -18.15
C GLY A 77 -17.59 6.81 -19.56
N ASP A 78 -18.73 6.78 -20.27
CA ASP A 78 -18.86 6.34 -21.66
C ASP A 78 -18.28 4.93 -21.93
N ASN A 79 -17.31 4.84 -22.85
CA ASN A 79 -16.64 3.60 -23.22
C ASN A 79 -15.64 3.11 -22.16
N PHE A 80 -15.35 3.94 -21.14
CA PHE A 80 -14.43 3.64 -20.05
C PHE A 80 -15.16 3.28 -18.73
N GLY A 81 -16.49 3.22 -18.76
CA GLY A 81 -17.33 2.80 -17.64
C GLY A 81 -17.47 3.84 -16.55
N ASP A 82 -18.34 3.57 -15.59
CA ASP A 82 -18.66 4.46 -14.47
C ASP A 82 -18.13 3.93 -13.13
N ILE A 83 -17.88 2.61 -13.08
CA ILE A 83 -17.54 1.85 -11.88
C ILE A 83 -16.30 1.02 -12.18
N VAL A 84 -15.39 0.97 -11.21
CA VAL A 84 -14.22 0.10 -11.25
C VAL A 84 -14.50 -1.12 -10.39
N GLN A 85 -14.31 -2.31 -10.96
CA GLN A 85 -14.20 -3.57 -10.21
C GLN A 85 -12.72 -3.93 -10.09
N LEU A 86 -12.25 -4.12 -8.85
CA LEU A 86 -10.95 -4.68 -8.54
C LEU A 86 -11.14 -6.12 -8.05
N THR A 87 -10.28 -7.03 -8.48
CA THR A 87 -10.26 -8.44 -8.06
C THR A 87 -8.85 -8.77 -7.62
N PHE A 88 -8.63 -8.98 -6.32
CA PHE A 88 -7.34 -9.38 -5.78
C PHE A 88 -7.24 -10.90 -5.83
N ASP A 89 -6.55 -11.45 -6.82
CA ASP A 89 -6.51 -12.90 -7.09
C ASP A 89 -5.65 -13.64 -6.04
N SER A 90 -4.45 -13.12 -5.81
CA SER A 90 -3.56 -13.57 -4.74
C SER A 90 -2.71 -12.41 -4.26
N PHE A 91 -2.50 -12.32 -2.95
CA PHE A 91 -1.49 -11.44 -2.42
C PHE A 91 -0.84 -12.03 -1.17
N THR A 92 0.47 -11.83 -1.07
CA THR A 92 1.25 -11.99 0.14
C THR A 92 1.93 -10.65 0.40
N LEU A 93 1.51 -9.96 1.46
CA LEU A 93 2.01 -8.64 1.79
C LEU A 93 2.18 -8.49 3.30
N GLY A 94 3.43 -8.39 3.75
CA GLY A 94 3.74 -8.19 5.16
C GLY A 94 3.19 -9.33 6.05
N LYS A 95 3.00 -9.02 7.33
CA LYS A 95 2.47 -9.94 8.34
C LYS A 95 1.39 -9.25 9.14
N PHE A 96 0.29 -9.96 9.37
CA PHE A 96 -0.73 -9.53 10.32
C PHE A 96 -0.30 -9.89 11.75
N VAL A 97 -0.35 -8.92 12.66
CA VAL A 97 0.05 -9.10 14.06
C VAL A 97 -1.13 -8.97 15.01
N SER A 98 -1.94 -7.92 14.91
CA SER A 98 -3.09 -7.71 15.81
C SER A 98 -4.08 -6.71 15.25
N PHE A 99 -5.35 -6.81 15.65
CA PHE A 99 -6.41 -5.86 15.27
C PHE A 99 -6.37 -4.56 16.08
N THR A 100 -5.69 -4.54 17.23
CA THR A 100 -5.73 -3.43 18.20
C THR A 100 -4.39 -2.71 18.38
N ALA A 101 -3.27 -3.37 18.06
CA ALA A 101 -1.93 -2.81 18.19
C ALA A 101 -1.04 -3.29 17.04
N GLU A 102 -0.25 -2.39 16.47
CA GLU A 102 0.74 -2.63 15.40
C GLU A 102 0.21 -3.16 14.06
N GLY A 103 -0.96 -3.81 13.99
CA GLY A 103 -1.69 -4.09 12.76
C GLY A 103 -0.89 -4.92 11.75
N CYS A 104 -0.36 -4.19 10.78
CA CYS A 104 0.41 -4.66 9.64
C CYS A 104 1.79 -3.97 9.62
N PRO A 105 2.72 -4.32 10.53
CA PRO A 105 3.97 -3.57 10.72
C PRO A 105 4.95 -3.71 9.54
N ASP A 106 4.88 -4.82 8.79
CA ASP A 106 5.81 -5.10 7.69
C ASP A 106 5.33 -4.54 6.34
N GLY A 107 4.03 -4.35 6.19
CA GLY A 107 3.43 -3.84 4.97
C GLY A 107 1.92 -3.99 4.94
N SER A 108 1.25 -3.13 4.19
CA SER A 108 -0.21 -3.05 4.10
C SER A 108 -0.68 -2.57 2.73
N LEU A 109 -1.85 -3.05 2.34
CA LEU A 109 -2.64 -2.58 1.22
C LEU A 109 -3.80 -1.75 1.76
N GLN A 110 -4.01 -0.57 1.19
CA GLN A 110 -5.10 0.33 1.53
C GLN A 110 -5.86 0.72 0.26
N ILE A 111 -7.18 0.81 0.35
CA ILE A 111 -8.05 1.28 -0.73
C ILE A 111 -8.54 2.67 -0.36
N SER A 112 -8.55 3.58 -1.33
CA SER A 112 -9.01 4.96 -1.18
C SER A 112 -9.75 5.37 -2.43
N GLU A 113 -10.82 6.15 -2.28
CA GLU A 113 -11.59 6.65 -3.41
C GLU A 113 -11.53 8.17 -3.47
N ALA A 114 -11.49 8.71 -4.67
CA ALA A 114 -11.57 10.15 -4.84
C ALA A 114 -12.92 10.66 -4.32
N GLN A 115 -12.95 11.90 -3.80
CA GLN A 115 -14.14 12.55 -3.24
C GLN A 115 -14.83 11.80 -2.07
N ARG A 116 -14.16 10.83 -1.44
CA ARG A 116 -14.62 10.18 -0.21
C ARG A 116 -13.60 10.35 0.90
N PRO A 117 -14.04 10.42 2.17
CA PRO A 117 -13.15 10.28 3.30
C PRO A 117 -12.41 8.94 3.22
N ASP A 118 -11.17 8.93 3.69
CA ASP A 118 -10.44 7.68 3.90
C ASP A 118 -11.18 6.86 4.96
N VAL A 119 -11.78 5.74 4.53
CA VAL A 119 -12.54 4.84 5.40
C VAL A 119 -11.63 3.91 6.21
N GLY A 120 -10.31 4.01 6.02
CA GLY A 120 -9.33 3.20 6.73
C GLY A 120 -9.33 1.73 6.27
N GLY A 121 -8.70 0.89 7.09
CA GLY A 121 -8.50 -0.54 6.79
C GLY A 121 -7.15 -0.80 6.12
N LEU A 122 -6.39 -1.71 6.72
CA LEU A 122 -5.09 -2.18 6.22
C LEU A 122 -5.18 -3.67 5.99
N TRP A 123 -4.83 -4.11 4.79
CA TRP A 123 -4.86 -5.51 4.39
C TRP A 123 -3.43 -6.02 4.30
N CYS A 124 -3.11 -7.09 5.04
CA CYS A 124 -1.79 -7.71 5.07
C CYS A 124 -1.89 -9.19 5.41
N GLY A 125 -0.78 -9.91 5.28
CA GLY A 125 -0.73 -11.37 5.37
C GLY A 125 -0.84 -12.02 4.01
N THR A 126 -1.36 -13.24 3.98
CA THR A 126 -1.48 -14.05 2.77
C THR A 126 -2.94 -14.35 2.48
N SER A 127 -3.38 -14.08 1.26
CA SER A 127 -4.71 -14.43 0.76
C SER A 127 -4.58 -15.35 -0.46
N TRP A 128 -5.30 -16.48 -0.41
CA TRP A 128 -5.40 -17.47 -1.48
C TRP A 128 -6.86 -17.51 -1.95
N GLY A 129 -7.25 -16.57 -2.81
CA GLY A 129 -8.61 -16.51 -3.35
C GLY A 129 -9.05 -15.08 -3.69
N PRO A 130 -9.97 -14.95 -4.66
CA PRO A 130 -10.36 -13.66 -5.20
C PRO A 130 -11.14 -12.83 -4.18
N ALA A 131 -10.59 -11.69 -3.77
CA ALA A 131 -11.32 -10.66 -3.05
C ALA A 131 -11.78 -9.56 -4.03
N ILE A 132 -13.09 -9.32 -4.11
CA ILE A 132 -13.67 -8.37 -5.07
C ILE A 132 -14.05 -7.07 -4.37
N TYR A 133 -13.70 -5.93 -4.98
CA TYR A 133 -14.07 -4.60 -4.54
C TYR A 133 -14.72 -3.81 -5.68
N TYR A 134 -15.83 -3.13 -5.40
CA TYR A 134 -16.53 -2.26 -6.35
C TYR A 134 -16.47 -0.81 -5.88
N SER A 135 -15.93 0.06 -6.72
CA SER A 135 -15.87 1.50 -6.40
C SER A 135 -17.26 2.11 -6.30
N GLU A 136 -17.38 3.13 -5.46
CA GLU A 136 -18.53 4.02 -5.38
C GLU A 136 -18.31 5.31 -6.17
N THR A 137 -17.06 5.61 -6.52
CA THR A 137 -16.69 6.75 -7.35
C THR A 137 -16.04 6.31 -8.67
N PRO A 138 -15.96 7.23 -9.66
CA PRO A 138 -15.26 7.00 -10.91
C PRO A 138 -13.75 6.76 -10.78
N SER A 139 -13.16 6.98 -9.59
CA SER A 139 -11.72 6.90 -9.39
C SER A 139 -11.38 6.27 -8.04
N VAL A 140 -10.79 5.07 -8.10
CA VAL A 140 -10.31 4.33 -6.93
C VAL A 140 -8.79 4.19 -7.01
N SER A 141 -8.12 4.38 -5.88
CA SER A 141 -6.69 4.18 -5.72
C SER A 141 -6.42 3.10 -4.70
N ILE A 142 -5.49 2.20 -5.02
CA ILE A 142 -4.88 1.32 -4.04
C ILE A 142 -3.47 1.80 -3.72
N ILE A 143 -3.12 1.73 -2.44
CA ILE A 143 -1.82 2.13 -1.93
C ILE A 143 -1.22 0.90 -1.25
N LEU A 144 -0.21 0.33 -1.89
CA LEU A 144 0.60 -0.75 -1.35
C LEU A 144 1.81 -0.15 -0.65
N LYS A 145 1.98 -0.46 0.63
CA LYS A 145 3.15 -0.06 1.43
C LYS A 145 3.84 -1.32 1.89
N LEU A 146 5.09 -1.52 1.48
CA LEU A 146 5.94 -2.59 1.97
C LEU A 146 7.12 -1.95 2.70
N LEU A 147 7.14 -2.07 4.02
CA LEU A 147 8.14 -1.46 4.88
C LEU A 147 9.35 -2.39 5.07
N ARG A 148 9.08 -3.69 5.17
CA ARG A 148 10.09 -4.74 5.33
C ARG A 148 9.66 -5.98 4.56
N LEU A 149 10.61 -6.62 3.87
CA LEU A 149 10.39 -7.96 3.34
C LEU A 149 10.57 -8.97 4.48
N SER A 150 9.55 -9.78 4.74
CA SER A 150 9.67 -10.89 5.69
C SER A 150 10.25 -12.10 4.97
N LYS A 151 11.29 -12.72 5.55
CA LYS A 151 11.81 -14.00 5.07
C LYS A 151 11.00 -15.13 5.70
N ASP A 152 10.38 -15.96 4.88
CA ASP A 152 9.85 -17.26 5.30
C ASP A 152 10.84 -18.38 4.94
N GLN A 153 10.54 -19.62 5.33
CA GLN A 153 11.41 -20.78 5.10
C GLN A 153 11.59 -21.12 3.60
N THR A 154 10.78 -20.54 2.71
CA THR A 154 10.77 -20.76 1.25
C THR A 154 11.26 -19.55 0.44
N GLY A 155 11.48 -18.40 1.07
CA GLY A 155 11.95 -17.18 0.41
C GLY A 155 11.39 -15.91 1.02
N PHE A 156 11.12 -14.90 0.18
CA PHE A 156 10.51 -13.64 0.62
C PHE A 156 8.99 -13.66 0.40
N ASN A 157 8.25 -13.12 1.37
CA ASN A 157 6.78 -13.10 1.40
C ASN A 157 6.16 -11.95 0.57
N PHE A 158 6.53 -11.82 -0.70
CA PHE A 158 5.87 -10.86 -1.59
C PHE A 158 5.36 -11.52 -2.86
N ASP A 159 4.04 -11.46 -3.03
CA ASP A 159 3.29 -11.79 -4.23
C ASP A 159 2.11 -10.82 -4.32
N PHE A 160 1.82 -10.31 -5.51
CA PHE A 160 0.67 -9.42 -5.69
C PHE A 160 0.15 -9.52 -7.11
N ARG A 161 -1.00 -10.17 -7.24
CA ARG A 161 -1.69 -10.42 -8.51
C ARG A 161 -3.14 -9.98 -8.36
N MET A 162 -3.58 -9.17 -9.31
CA MET A 162 -4.95 -8.67 -9.33
C MET A 162 -5.43 -8.50 -10.76
N ALA A 163 -6.75 -8.46 -10.92
CA ALA A 163 -7.38 -8.02 -12.15
C ALA A 163 -8.24 -6.78 -11.89
N TYR A 164 -8.44 -5.96 -12.91
CA TYR A 164 -9.39 -4.85 -12.87
C TYR A 164 -10.27 -4.84 -14.12
N LYS A 165 -11.48 -4.29 -13.94
CA LYS A 165 -12.48 -4.15 -15.00
C LYS A 165 -13.26 -2.86 -14.84
N MET A 166 -13.56 -2.21 -15.96
CA MET A 166 -14.48 -1.07 -16.00
C MET A 166 -15.89 -1.55 -16.34
N ILE A 167 -16.88 -1.01 -15.62
CA ILE A 167 -18.28 -1.42 -15.69
C ILE A 167 -19.16 -0.19 -15.86
N ARG A 168 -20.14 -0.25 -16.77
CA ARG A 168 -21.20 0.76 -16.84
C ARG A 168 -22.19 0.58 -15.71
N LYS A 169 -22.72 1.69 -15.18
CA LYS A 169 -23.75 1.65 -14.14
C LYS A 169 -25.00 0.88 -14.56
N SER A 170 -25.37 0.94 -15.85
CA SER A 170 -26.47 0.16 -16.44
C SER A 170 -26.25 -1.35 -16.37
N ASP A 171 -25.00 -1.79 -16.40
CA ASP A 171 -24.61 -3.20 -16.47
C ASP A 171 -24.44 -3.78 -15.05
N ALA A 172 -24.33 -2.91 -14.03
CA ALA A 172 -24.23 -3.26 -12.61
C ALA A 172 -25.61 -3.55 -11.97
N VAL A 173 -26.41 -4.40 -12.63
CA VAL A 173 -27.81 -4.72 -12.28
C VAL A 173 -27.98 -5.28 -10.87
N VAL A 174 -27.02 -6.10 -10.40
CA VAL A 174 -27.07 -6.67 -9.04
C VAL A 174 -27.03 -5.58 -7.97
N ARG A 175 -26.38 -4.46 -8.25
CA ARG A 175 -26.21 -3.35 -7.30
C ARG A 175 -27.27 -2.27 -7.45
N TYR A 176 -27.58 -1.85 -8.67
CA TYR A 176 -28.48 -0.74 -8.94
C TYR A 176 -29.89 -1.16 -9.35
N GLY A 177 -30.16 -2.46 -9.44
CA GLY A 177 -31.42 -3.00 -9.95
C GLY A 177 -31.45 -3.02 -11.48
N ASN A 178 -32.47 -3.69 -12.03
CA ASN A 178 -32.63 -3.78 -13.48
C ASN A 178 -33.21 -2.46 -14.01
N PRO A 179 -32.48 -1.71 -14.86
CA PRO A 179 -32.98 -0.45 -15.40
C PRO A 179 -34.22 -0.61 -16.30
N PHE A 180 -34.53 -1.85 -16.72
CA PHE A 180 -35.68 -2.19 -17.56
C PHE A 180 -36.88 -2.72 -16.77
N VAL A 181 -36.76 -2.92 -15.45
CA VAL A 181 -37.89 -3.35 -14.59
C VAL A 181 -38.27 -2.15 -13.73
N GLY A 182 -39.02 -1.21 -14.31
CA GLY A 182 -39.49 -0.01 -13.61
C GLY A 182 -39.58 1.25 -14.47
N ARG A 183 -40.36 1.22 -15.55
CA ARG A 183 -41.17 2.33 -16.06
C ARG A 183 -42.42 1.79 -16.70
#